data_AF-A0A818S993-F1
#
_entry.id   AF-A0A818S993-F1
#
_cell.length_a   1.000
_cell.length_b   1.000
_cell.length_c   1.000
_cell.angle_alpha   90.00
_cell.angle_beta   90.00
_cell.angle_gamma   90.00
#
_symmetry.space_group_name_H-M   'P 1'
#
loop_
_entity.id
_entity.type
_entity.pdbx_description
1 polymer ?
#
loop_
_entity_poly.entity_id
_entity_poly.type
_entity_poly.pdbx_seq_one_letter_code
_entity_poly.pdbx_strand_id
1 'polypeptide(L)'
;MKVFKNIFIFTSILGIGGTPYLISTIVNRIVPIPWPLYSISFLSIACSSAIGSIAILLTNEQSKSIFCAKLRRRQLLITKEPMNKKLIRINQIAVYHNKTERIKILSTIK
;
A
#
# COMPACT_ATOMS: atom_id res chain seq x y z
N MET A 1 23.45 -19.08 7.87
CA MET A 1 22.71 -18.84 9.14
C MET A 1 21.71 -17.67 9.12
N LYS A 2 21.75 -16.73 8.15
CA LYS A 2 20.87 -15.53 8.14
C LYS A 2 19.36 -15.85 8.09
N VAL A 3 18.97 -16.89 7.34
CA VAL A 3 17.56 -17.32 7.22
C VAL A 3 17.02 -17.85 8.55
N PHE A 4 17.77 -18.70 9.25
CA PHE A 4 17.38 -19.24 10.56
C PHE A 4 17.23 -18.14 11.62
N LYS A 5 18.11 -17.14 11.62
CA LYS A 5 17.99 -15.96 12.49
C LYS A 5 16.69 -15.20 12.21
N ASN A 6 16.31 -15.02 10.95
CA ASN A 6 15.06 -14.32 10.59
C ASN A 6 13.83 -15.12 11.03
N ILE A 7 13.83 -16.45 10.83
CA ILE A 7 12.76 -17.33 11.30
C ILE A 7 12.61 -17.22 12.82
N PHE A 8 13.73 -17.28 13.55
CA PHE A 8 13.72 -17.17 15.02
C PHE A 8 13.16 -15.82 15.51
N ILE A 9 13.54 -14.72 14.85
CA ILE A 9 13.00 -13.38 15.16
C ILE A 9 11.48 -13.36 14.91
N PHE A 10 11.01 -13.96 13.81
CA PHE A 10 9.58 -13.99 13.48
C PHE A 10 8.76 -14.81 14.48
N THR A 11 9.25 -15.99 14.86
CA THR A 11 8.63 -16.82 15.90
C THR A 11 8.58 -16.09 17.25
N SER A 12 9.64 -15.37 17.60
CA SER A 12 9.70 -14.57 18.83
C SER A 12 8.67 -13.43 18.82
N ILE A 13 8.55 -12.69 17.70
CA ILE A 13 7.59 -11.59 17.55
C ILE A 13 6.14 -12.09 17.67
N LEU A 14 5.83 -13.22 17.02
CA LEU A 14 4.52 -13.84 17.11
C LEU A 14 4.21 -14.37 18.50
N GLY A 15 5.18 -15.02 19.16
CA GLY A 15 5.03 -15.51 20.52
C GLY A 15 4.71 -14.37 21.50
N ILE A 16 5.48 -13.29 21.46
CA ILE A 16 5.29 -12.14 22.35
C ILE A 16 3.96 -11.44 22.08
N GLY A 17 3.59 -11.26 20.80
CA GLY A 17 2.32 -10.59 20.43
C GLY A 17 1.06 -11.40 20.71
N GLY A 18 1.14 -12.74 20.60
CA GLY A 18 0.01 -13.64 20.87
C GLY A 18 -0.19 -13.93 22.36
N THR A 19 0.84 -13.74 23.19
CA THR A 19 0.81 -14.05 24.62
C THR A 19 -0.31 -13.33 25.37
N PRO A 20 -0.52 -12.00 25.21
CA PRO A 20 -1.61 -11.29 25.89
C PRO A 20 -3.00 -11.85 25.57
N TYR A 21 -3.21 -12.28 24.33
CA TYR A 21 -4.47 -12.87 23.89
C TYR A 21 -4.71 -14.27 24.50
N LEU A 22 -3.68 -15.12 24.52
CA LEU A 22 -3.76 -16.43 25.16
C LEU A 22 -4.03 -16.29 26.66
N ILE A 23 -3.32 -15.39 27.34
CA ILE A 23 -3.54 -15.10 28.76
C ILE A 23 -4.97 -14.62 28.99
N SER A 24 -5.45 -13.67 28.19
CA SER A 24 -6.82 -13.16 28.31
C SER A 24 -7.86 -14.27 28.09
N THR A 25 -7.63 -15.16 27.12
CA THR A 25 -8.56 -16.26 26.85
C THR A 25 -8.62 -17.26 28.02
N ILE A 26 -7.47 -17.59 28.62
CA ILE A 26 -7.39 -18.48 29.78
C ILE A 26 -8.05 -17.85 31.01
N VAL A 27 -7.68 -16.60 31.32
CA VAL A 27 -8.20 -15.90 32.50
C VAL A 27 -9.71 -15.69 32.39
N ASN A 28 -10.25 -15.47 31.19
CA ASN A 28 -11.68 -15.31 30.98
C ASN A 28 -12.52 -16.55 31.33
N ARG A 29 -11.89 -17.74 31.38
CA ARG A 29 -12.55 -18.96 31.86
C ARG A 29 -12.74 -18.99 33.37
N ILE A 30 -11.93 -18.21 34.09
CA ILE A 30 -11.92 -18.16 35.56
C ILE A 30 -12.71 -16.93 36.03
N VAL A 31 -12.45 -15.77 35.43
CA VAL A 31 -13.08 -14.49 35.78
C VAL A 31 -13.43 -13.75 34.49
N PRO A 32 -14.65 -13.23 34.32
CA PRO A 32 -15.01 -12.44 33.15
C PRO A 32 -14.08 -11.22 33.03
N ILE A 33 -13.36 -11.16 31.91
CA ILE A 33 -12.38 -10.11 31.66
C ILE A 33 -13.08 -8.88 31.10
N PRO A 34 -12.70 -7.67 31.55
CA PRO A 34 -13.25 -6.44 31.01
C PRO A 34 -12.82 -6.25 29.55
N TRP A 35 -13.74 -5.76 28.73
CA TRP A 35 -13.56 -5.56 27.29
C TRP A 35 -12.25 -4.85 26.86
N PRO A 36 -11.74 -3.83 27.60
CA PRO A 36 -10.46 -3.19 27.29
C PRO A 36 -9.26 -4.15 27.22
N LEU A 37 -9.22 -5.21 28.03
CA LEU A 37 -8.12 -6.18 28.02
C LEU A 37 -8.12 -7.03 26.73
N TYR A 38 -9.29 -7.35 26.20
CA TYR A 38 -9.42 -8.00 24.89
C TYR A 38 -8.90 -7.09 23.77
N SER A 39 -9.30 -5.82 23.79
CA SER A 39 -8.84 -4.84 22.81
C SER A 39 -7.33 -4.65 22.82
N ILE A 40 -6.71 -4.59 23.99
CA ILE A 40 -5.25 -4.51 24.14
C ILE A 40 -4.59 -5.78 23.57
N SER A 41 -5.19 -6.94 23.79
CA SER A 41 -4.68 -8.21 23.27
C SER A 41 -4.76 -8.28 21.74
N PHE A 42 -5.86 -7.85 21.15
CA PHE A 42 -6.01 -7.74 19.70
C PHE A 42 -5.04 -6.71 19.10
N LEU A 43 -4.86 -5.57 19.77
CA LEU A 43 -3.90 -4.55 19.34
C LEU A 43 -2.47 -5.08 19.40
N SER A 44 -2.12 -5.88 20.42
CA SER A 44 -0.82 -6.52 20.55
C SER A 44 -0.54 -7.48 19.38
N ILE A 45 -1.51 -8.32 19.02
CA ILE A 45 -1.41 -9.21 17.85
C ILE A 45 -1.22 -8.40 16.56
N ALA A 46 -2.01 -7.35 16.37
CA ALA A 46 -1.92 -6.48 15.20
C ALA A 46 -0.55 -5.81 15.09
N CYS A 47 -0.03 -5.26 16.19
CA CYS A 47 1.30 -4.66 16.27
C CYS A 47 2.40 -5.68 15.97
N SER A 48 2.34 -6.89 16.53
CA SER A 48 3.33 -7.92 16.24
C SER A 48 3.30 -8.37 14.78
N SER A 49 2.13 -8.48 14.16
CA SER A 49 2.01 -8.77 12.73
C SER A 49 2.63 -7.67 11.85
N ALA A 50 2.41 -6.39 12.23
CA ALA A 50 3.02 -5.26 11.55
C ALA A 50 4.55 -5.26 11.68
N ILE A 51 5.07 -5.47 12.89
CA ILE A 51 6.52 -5.56 13.15
C ILE A 51 7.13 -6.74 12.39
N GLY A 52 6.46 -7.89 12.38
CA GLY A 52 6.88 -9.06 11.59
C GLY A 52 6.95 -8.76 10.10
N SER A 53 5.95 -8.06 9.56
CA SER A 53 5.92 -7.65 8.15
C SER A 53 7.06 -6.69 7.79
N ILE A 54 7.34 -5.71 8.66
CA ILE A 54 8.48 -4.79 8.52
C ILE A 54 9.81 -5.57 8.60
N ALA A 55 9.93 -6.50 9.55
CA ALA A 55 11.12 -7.32 9.70
C ALA A 55 11.40 -8.16 8.44
N ILE A 56 10.37 -8.75 7.81
CA ILE A 56 10.52 -9.47 6.53
C ILE A 56 10.98 -8.53 5.42
N LEU A 57 10.38 -7.33 5.34
CA LEU A 57 10.74 -6.34 4.33
C LEU A 57 12.20 -5.88 4.47
N LEU A 58 12.70 -5.73 5.69
CA LEU A 58 14.07 -5.28 5.97
C LEU A 58 15.10 -6.40 5.84
N THR A 59 14.74 -7.63 6.19
CA THR A 59 15.69 -8.74 6.23
C THR A 59 15.85 -9.47 4.88
N ASN A 60 14.88 -9.33 3.98
CA ASN A 60 14.91 -9.95 2.65
C ASN A 60 15.07 -8.89 1.54
N GLU A 61 16.26 -8.84 0.93
CA GLU A 61 16.59 -7.95 -0.19
C GLU A 61 15.67 -8.16 -1.41
N GLN A 62 15.21 -9.39 -1.65
CA GLN A 62 14.27 -9.67 -2.74
C GLN A 62 12.90 -9.04 -2.44
N SER A 63 12.38 -9.19 -1.23
CA SER A 63 11.11 -8.56 -0.81
C SER A 63 11.18 -7.04 -0.92
N LYS A 64 12.31 -6.45 -0.50
CA LYS A 64 12.57 -5.01 -0.59
C LYS A 64 12.55 -4.51 -2.04
N SER A 65 13.25 -5.20 -2.94
CA SER A 65 13.31 -4.80 -4.36
C SER A 65 11.94 -4.86 -5.04
N ILE A 66 11.14 -5.90 -4.77
CA ILE A 66 9.77 -6.04 -5.28
C ILE A 66 8.88 -4.91 -4.75
N PHE A 67 8.95 -4.64 -3.44
CA PHE A 67 8.17 -3.57 -2.82
C PHE A 67 8.52 -2.20 -3.40
N CYS A 68 9.81 -1.86 -3.48
CA CYS A 68 10.28 -0.61 -4.08
C CYS A 68 9.87 -0.48 -5.55
N ALA A 69 9.95 -1.56 -6.33
CA ALA A 69 9.51 -1.55 -7.72
C ALA A 69 7.99 -1.27 -7.84
N LYS A 70 7.18 -1.90 -6.97
CA LYS A 70 5.73 -1.70 -6.94
C LYS A 70 5.34 -0.28 -6.50
N LEU A 71 6.04 0.28 -5.51
CA LEU A 71 5.84 1.65 -5.04
C LEU A 71 6.20 2.66 -6.14
N ARG A 72 7.34 2.48 -6.81
CA ARG A 72 7.80 3.33 -7.91
C ARG A 72 6.84 3.29 -9.10
N ARG A 73 6.31 2.11 -9.46
CA ARG A 73 5.27 2.00 -10.51
C ARG A 73 4.01 2.79 -10.15
N ARG A 74 3.54 2.71 -8.90
CA ARG A 74 2.36 3.46 -8.46
C ARG A 74 2.58 4.97 -8.54
N GLN A 75 3.74 5.45 -8.09
CA GLN A 75 4.10 6.87 -8.22
C GLN A 75 4.11 7.31 -9.69
N LEU A 76 4.77 6.57 -10.58
CA LEU A 76 4.82 6.89 -12.01
C LEU A 76 3.43 6.90 -12.67
N LEU A 77 2.52 6.03 -12.24
CA LEU A 77 1.17 5.95 -12.78
C LEU A 77 0.34 7.17 -12.36
N ILE A 78 0.45 7.59 -11.10
CA ILE A 78 -0.18 8.80 -10.57
C ILE A 78 0.37 10.05 -11.26
N THR A 79 1.68 10.10 -11.57
CA THR A 79 2.29 11.27 -12.23
C THR A 79 1.99 11.35 -13.73
N LYS A 80 1.83 10.20 -14.41
CA LYS A 80 1.54 10.17 -15.87
C LYS A 80 0.08 10.41 -16.22
N GLU A 81 -0.86 10.07 -15.32
CA GLU A 81 -2.29 10.28 -15.55
C GLU A 81 -2.70 11.75 -15.82
N PRO A 82 -2.22 12.77 -15.06
CA PRO A 82 -2.57 14.16 -15.34
C PRO A 82 -1.92 14.69 -16.62
N MET A 83 -0.72 14.23 -16.98
CA MET A 83 -0.06 14.62 -18.23
C MET A 83 -0.79 14.07 -19.45
N ASN A 84 -1.24 12.81 -19.41
CA ASN A 84 -1.97 12.22 -20.53
C ASN A 84 -3.32 12.92 -20.76
N LYS A 85 -4.08 13.20 -19.69
CA LYS A 85 -5.34 13.98 -19.80
C LYS A 85 -5.11 15.39 -20.34
N LYS A 86 -4.01 16.06 -19.94
CA LYS A 86 -3.67 17.40 -20.45
C LYS A 86 -3.27 17.36 -21.92
N LEU A 87 -2.49 16.37 -22.35
CA LEU A 87 -2.09 16.19 -23.74
C LEU A 87 -3.29 15.91 -24.66
N ILE A 88 -4.23 15.07 -24.21
CA ILE A 88 -5.46 14.77 -24.95
C ILE A 88 -6.32 16.04 -25.13
N ARG A 89 -6.45 16.89 -24.10
CA ARG A 89 -7.17 18.17 -24.24
C ARG A 89 -6.52 19.12 -25.25
N ILE A 90 -5.19 19.25 -25.21
CA ILE A 90 -4.46 20.12 -26.14
C ILE A 90 -4.64 19.64 -27.59
N ASN A 91 -4.53 18.33 -27.83
CA ASN A 91 -4.75 17.77 -29.17
C ASN A 91 -6.18 17.98 -29.66
N GLN A 92 -7.20 17.83 -28.81
CA GLN A 92 -8.58 18.13 -29.20
C GLN A 92 -8.75 19.60 -29.59
N ILE A 93 -8.22 20.54 -28.81
CA ILE A 93 -8.31 21.98 -29.10
C ILE A 93 -7.64 22.31 -30.45
N ALA A 94 -6.45 21.75 -30.71
CA ALA A 94 -5.73 21.96 -31.97
C ALA A 94 -6.51 21.45 -33.19
N VAL A 95 -7.14 20.28 -33.08
CA VAL A 95 -7.97 19.70 -34.16
C VAL A 95 -9.21 20.56 -34.42
N TYR A 96 -9.88 21.05 -33.37
CA TYR A 96 -11.02 21.96 -33.52
C TYR A 96 -10.62 23.29 -34.18
N HIS A 97 -9.49 23.88 -33.78
CA HIS A 97 -9.01 25.14 -34.36
C HIS A 97 -8.70 24.98 -35.86
N ASN A 98 -7.97 23.93 -36.24
CA ASN A 98 -7.63 23.65 -37.64
C ASN A 98 -8.88 23.45 -38.51
N LYS A 99 -9.88 22.72 -38.00
CA LYS A 99 -11.15 22.53 -38.70
C LYS A 99 -11.91 23.85 -38.91
N THR A 100 -11.87 24.74 -37.92
CA THR A 100 -12.54 26.05 -37.99
C THR A 100 -11.87 26.98 -39.01
N GLU A 101 -10.55 26.98 -39.10
CA GLU A 101 -9.83 27.77 -40.11
C GLU A 101 -10.10 27.29 -41.53
N ARG A 102 -10.16 25.97 -41.76
CA ARG A 102 -10.51 25.43 -43.08
C ARG A 102 -11.91 25.87 -43.52
N ILE A 103 -12.88 25.89 -42.61
CA ILE A 103 -14.25 26.33 -42.92
C ILE A 103 -14.28 27.83 -43.26
N LYS A 104 -13.53 28.67 -42.54
CA LYS A 104 -13.42 30.10 -42.86
C LYS A 104 -12.83 30.34 -44.25
N ILE A 105 -11.74 29.67 -44.60
CA ILE A 105 -11.11 29.82 -45.92
C ILE A 105 -12.07 29.41 -47.05
N LEU A 106 -12.81 28.31 -46.86
CA LEU A 106 -13.81 27.84 -47.83
C LEU A 106 -15.00 28.81 -47.99
N SER A 107 -15.36 29.59 -46.95
CA SER A 107 -16.44 30.57 -47.03
C SER A 107 -16.04 31.90 -47.69
N THR A 108 -14.76 32.25 -47.74
CA THR A 108 -14.27 33.50 -48.33
C THR A 108 -14.02 33.40 -49.85
N ILE A 109 -13.97 32.17 -50.38
CA ILE A 109 -13.74 31.90 -51.81
C ILE A 109 -15.06 31.83 -52.61
N LYS A 110 -16.21 31.93 -51.93
CA LYS A 110 -17.55 32.03 -52.54
C LYS A 110 -18.00 33.48 -52.60
#